data_AF-A0A453J3J7-F1
#
_entry.id   AF-A0A453J3J7-F1
#
_cell.length_a   1.000
_cell.length_b   1.000
_cell.length_c   1.000
_cell.angle_alpha   90.00
_cell.angle_beta   90.00
_cell.angle_gamma   90.00
#
_symmetry.space_group_name_H-M   'P 1'
#
loop_
_entity.id
_entity.type
_entity.pdbx_description
1 polymer ?
#
loop_
_entity_poly.entity_id
_entity_poly.type
_entity_poly.pdbx_seq_one_letter_code
_entity_poly.pdbx_strand_id
1 'polypeptide(L)'
;MRLRVAYHIAEALDYCSNEGRPLYHDLNAYRVLFDENGDPRLSCFGLMKNSRDGKSYSTNLAYTPPEYLRTGRVTPESVIFSFGTVLLDLLSGKRIPPSHALDMMRGNNIQMLMDSHLEGNYSTEEATALVDLASQCLQYEARDRPHTKKLVTILEPLQTKLEVPSYEMLGIPKHEEEVAPPPAPQPPQHPLSPMAEACSRMDLTAIQQILVSTHYRDDAGSNELSFQEWTQQMRDMLEARKRGDLAFRDKDFKTAIECYTQFVDVGTMVSPTVYARRSLCHLMCDQPDAALRDAMQAQCVCPDWPTAFYMQAVALSKLDMQSDAKDMLSEASQLEEKKQKNSR
;
A
#
# COMPACT_ATOMS: atom_id res chain seq x y z
N MET A 1 -0.55 13.84 -7.81
CA MET A 1 -0.33 12.55 -8.46
C MET A 1 -1.61 11.80 -8.81
N ARG A 2 -2.58 11.62 -7.88
CA ARG A 2 -3.81 10.86 -8.14
C ARG A 2 -4.64 11.36 -9.33
N LEU A 3 -4.79 12.67 -9.47
CA LEU A 3 -5.46 13.28 -10.64
C LEU A 3 -4.71 13.00 -11.95
N ARG A 4 -3.37 13.01 -11.93
CA ARG A 4 -2.54 12.66 -13.10
C ARG A 4 -2.75 11.20 -13.50
N VAL A 5 -2.80 10.29 -12.54
CA VAL A 5 -3.15 8.88 -12.78
C VAL A 5 -4.52 8.75 -13.45
N ALA A 6 -5.57 9.37 -12.89
CA ALA A 6 -6.91 9.32 -13.46
C ALA A 6 -6.95 9.82 -14.91
N TYR A 7 -6.29 10.96 -15.17
CA TYR A 7 -6.22 11.57 -16.50
C TYR A 7 -5.48 10.69 -17.50
N HIS A 8 -4.28 10.20 -17.18
CA HIS A 8 -3.50 9.34 -18.08
C HIS A 8 -4.22 8.04 -18.43
N ILE A 9 -4.95 7.45 -17.49
CA ILE A 9 -5.79 6.26 -17.77
C ILE A 9 -6.92 6.64 -18.72
N ALA A 10 -7.63 7.74 -18.47
CA ALA A 10 -8.70 8.20 -19.35
C ALA A 10 -8.20 8.48 -20.78
N GLU A 11 -7.04 9.13 -20.91
CA GLU A 11 -6.40 9.41 -22.19
C GLU A 11 -6.00 8.12 -22.92
N ALA A 12 -5.38 7.17 -22.21
CA ALA A 12 -5.01 5.87 -22.79
C ALA A 12 -6.23 5.09 -23.29
N LEU A 13 -7.34 5.09 -22.53
CA LEU A 13 -8.59 4.45 -22.92
C LEU A 13 -9.25 5.15 -24.12
N ASP A 14 -9.25 6.48 -24.15
CA ASP A 14 -9.79 7.25 -25.27
C ASP A 14 -8.98 7.02 -26.55
N TYR A 15 -7.66 7.05 -26.45
CA TYR A 15 -6.77 6.69 -27.54
C TYR A 15 -7.05 5.28 -28.07
N CYS A 16 -7.17 4.29 -27.18
CA CYS A 16 -7.50 2.92 -27.59
C CYS A 16 -8.84 2.83 -28.33
N SER A 17 -9.85 3.56 -27.85
CA SER A 17 -11.17 3.62 -28.49
C SER A 17 -11.09 4.25 -29.87
N ASN A 18 -10.39 5.38 -30.02
CA ASN A 18 -10.26 6.12 -31.27
C ASN A 18 -9.46 5.33 -32.33
N GLU A 19 -8.43 4.60 -31.91
CA GLU A 19 -7.62 3.76 -32.79
C GLU A 19 -8.24 2.38 -33.08
N GLY A 20 -9.45 2.11 -32.60
CA GLY A 20 -10.13 0.82 -32.81
C GLY A 20 -9.40 -0.36 -32.18
N ARG A 21 -8.64 -0.14 -31.10
CA ARG A 21 -7.98 -1.20 -30.34
C ARG A 21 -9.01 -2.07 -29.61
N PRO A 22 -8.66 -3.33 -29.26
CA PRO A 22 -9.51 -4.17 -28.44
C PRO A 22 -9.90 -3.48 -27.11
N LEU A 23 -11.07 -3.83 -26.57
CA LEU A 23 -11.51 -3.34 -25.28
C LEU A 23 -10.56 -3.80 -24.16
N TYR A 24 -10.30 -2.91 -23.21
CA TYR A 24 -9.48 -3.23 -22.06
C TYR A 24 -10.25 -4.11 -21.07
N HIS A 25 -9.72 -5.29 -20.79
CA HIS A 25 -10.28 -6.23 -19.85
C HIS A 25 -9.70 -6.04 -18.44
N ASP A 26 -10.53 -6.22 -17.41
CA ASP A 26 -10.10 -6.24 -16.00
C ASP A 26 -9.29 -4.98 -15.61
N LEU A 27 -9.80 -3.80 -16.01
CA LEU A 27 -9.22 -2.52 -15.61
C LEU A 27 -9.34 -2.34 -14.09
N ASN A 28 -8.22 -2.15 -13.41
CA ASN A 28 -8.14 -1.89 -11.98
C ASN A 28 -6.83 -1.15 -11.65
N ALA A 29 -6.68 -0.66 -10.41
CA ALA A 29 -5.50 0.10 -10.01
C ALA A 29 -4.17 -0.66 -10.18
N TYR A 30 -4.16 -1.99 -10.04
CA TYR A 30 -2.97 -2.84 -10.22
C TYR A 30 -2.50 -2.93 -11.68
N ARG A 31 -3.31 -2.50 -12.64
CA ARG A 31 -2.95 -2.41 -14.06
C ARG A 31 -2.25 -1.09 -14.41
N VAL A 32 -2.16 -0.16 -13.46
CA VAL A 32 -1.49 1.13 -13.63
C VAL A 32 -0.06 1.01 -13.12
N LEU A 33 0.88 1.21 -14.02
CA LEU A 33 2.31 1.20 -13.75
C LEU A 33 2.85 2.62 -13.76
N PHE A 34 4.10 2.79 -13.34
CA PHE A 34 4.84 4.04 -13.47
C PHE A 34 6.13 3.76 -14.23
N ASP A 35 6.49 4.65 -15.16
CA ASP A 35 7.77 4.56 -15.86
C ASP A 35 8.93 5.17 -15.04
N GLU A 36 10.12 5.20 -15.64
CA GLU A 36 11.34 5.75 -15.03
C GLU A 36 11.22 7.22 -14.60
N ASN A 37 10.33 7.99 -15.23
CA ASN A 37 10.07 9.39 -14.89
C ASN A 37 8.92 9.54 -13.89
N GLY A 38 8.38 8.41 -13.40
CA GLY A 38 7.24 8.36 -12.51
C GLY A 38 5.90 8.65 -13.20
N ASP A 39 5.84 8.65 -14.54
CA ASP A 39 4.59 8.93 -15.25
C ASP A 39 3.67 7.71 -15.24
N PRO A 40 2.34 7.88 -15.02
CA PRO A 40 1.41 6.77 -15.04
C PRO A 40 1.29 6.17 -16.44
N ARG A 41 1.42 4.85 -16.53
CA ARG A 41 1.27 4.06 -17.75
C ARG A 41 0.23 2.96 -17.53
N LEU A 42 -0.75 2.87 -18.43
CA LEU A 42 -1.69 1.75 -18.42
C LEU A 42 -1.01 0.51 -19.04
N SER A 43 -0.90 -0.57 -18.28
CA SER A 43 -0.28 -1.82 -18.76
C SER A 43 -1.03 -2.40 -19.96
N CYS A 44 -0.35 -3.00 -20.92
CA CYS A 44 -0.98 -3.64 -22.08
C CYS A 44 -1.66 -4.99 -21.77
N PHE A 45 -1.50 -5.55 -20.55
CA PHE A 45 -2.05 -6.87 -20.20
C PHE A 45 -3.57 -6.98 -20.37
N GLY A 46 -4.32 -5.91 -20.11
CA GLY A 46 -5.77 -5.91 -20.31
C GLY A 46 -6.20 -5.88 -21.79
N LEU A 47 -5.29 -5.63 -22.73
CA LEU A 47 -5.55 -5.71 -24.17
C LEU A 47 -5.25 -7.11 -24.73
N MET A 48 -4.62 -7.99 -23.94
CA MET A 48 -4.30 -9.35 -24.35
C MET A 48 -5.56 -10.22 -24.27
N LYS A 49 -5.87 -10.97 -25.34
CA LYS A 49 -6.97 -11.93 -25.35
C LYS A 49 -6.61 -13.13 -24.48
N ASN A 50 -7.09 -13.15 -23.24
CA ASN A 50 -6.78 -14.23 -22.30
C ASN A 50 -7.79 -15.40 -22.30
N SER A 51 -8.76 -15.49 -23.20
CA SER A 51 -9.47 -16.77 -23.40
C SER A 51 -10.12 -16.90 -24.78
N ARG A 52 -10.27 -18.15 -25.24
CA ARG A 52 -11.07 -18.52 -26.43
C ARG A 52 -12.55 -18.12 -26.29
N ASP A 53 -13.01 -17.80 -25.07
CA ASP A 53 -14.42 -17.55 -24.73
C ASP A 53 -14.71 -16.10 -24.29
N GLY A 54 -13.72 -15.19 -24.33
CA GLY A 54 -13.91 -13.77 -23.99
C GLY A 54 -14.18 -13.47 -22.52
N LYS A 55 -14.05 -14.46 -21.63
CA LYS A 55 -14.13 -14.27 -20.18
C LYS A 55 -12.76 -13.82 -19.67
N SER A 56 -12.68 -12.62 -19.12
CA SER A 56 -11.40 -11.99 -18.74
C SER A 56 -11.49 -11.09 -17.50
N TYR A 57 -12.63 -11.00 -16.83
CA TYR A 57 -12.69 -10.34 -15.51
C TYR A 57 -12.09 -11.25 -14.44
N SER A 58 -11.37 -10.63 -13.50
CA SER A 58 -10.90 -11.29 -12.28
C SER A 58 -12.05 -11.98 -11.54
N THR A 59 -11.73 -13.00 -10.76
CA THR A 59 -12.65 -13.84 -9.97
C THR A 59 -13.48 -13.09 -8.91
N ASN A 60 -13.33 -11.76 -8.80
CA ASN A 60 -14.02 -10.94 -7.82
C ASN A 60 -15.28 -10.26 -8.40
N LEU A 61 -16.42 -10.91 -8.18
CA LEU A 61 -17.72 -10.48 -8.69
C LEU A 61 -18.18 -9.11 -8.16
N ALA A 62 -17.64 -8.64 -7.03
CA ALA A 62 -18.08 -7.39 -6.40
C ALA A 62 -17.64 -6.12 -7.13
N TYR A 63 -16.64 -6.22 -8.01
CA TYR A 63 -16.15 -5.13 -8.86
C TYR A 63 -16.57 -5.29 -10.32
N THR A 64 -17.28 -6.38 -10.61
CA THR A 64 -17.63 -6.74 -11.98
C THR A 64 -18.82 -5.91 -12.45
N PRO A 65 -18.77 -5.32 -13.66
CA PRO A 65 -19.91 -4.58 -14.22
C PRO A 65 -21.19 -5.43 -14.24
N PRO A 66 -22.35 -4.87 -13.86
CA PRO A 66 -23.60 -5.63 -13.76
C PRO A 66 -23.97 -6.39 -15.04
N GLU A 67 -23.77 -5.79 -16.20
CA GLU A 67 -24.05 -6.40 -17.49
C GLU A 67 -23.07 -7.53 -17.85
N TYR A 68 -21.84 -7.46 -17.34
CA TYR A 68 -20.85 -8.52 -17.54
C TYR A 68 -21.25 -9.77 -16.76
N LEU A 69 -21.78 -9.63 -15.54
CA LEU A 69 -22.29 -10.78 -14.76
C LEU A 69 -23.39 -11.55 -15.50
N ARG A 70 -24.22 -10.83 -16.27
CA ARG A 70 -25.31 -11.42 -17.04
C ARG A 70 -24.86 -12.03 -18.38
N THR A 71 -23.94 -11.36 -19.07
CA THR A 71 -23.62 -11.69 -20.47
C THR A 71 -22.26 -12.36 -20.66
N GLY A 72 -21.36 -12.24 -19.68
CA GLY A 72 -19.97 -12.66 -19.76
C GLY A 72 -19.13 -11.89 -20.78
N ARG A 73 -19.65 -10.78 -21.35
CA ARG A 73 -19.01 -10.01 -22.43
C ARG A 73 -18.64 -8.62 -21.96
N VAL A 74 -17.43 -8.20 -22.29
CA VAL A 74 -16.96 -6.83 -22.03
C VAL A 74 -17.53 -5.91 -23.11
N THR A 75 -18.12 -4.80 -22.68
CA THR A 75 -18.56 -3.71 -23.55
C THR A 75 -17.75 -2.44 -23.25
N PRO A 76 -17.79 -1.41 -24.12
CA PRO A 76 -17.17 -0.12 -23.80
C PRO A 76 -17.62 0.42 -22.44
N GLU A 77 -18.90 0.30 -22.13
CA GLU A 77 -19.50 0.76 -20.88
C GLU A 77 -19.01 -0.04 -19.67
N SER A 78 -18.69 -1.32 -19.85
CA SER A 78 -18.06 -2.15 -18.81
C SER A 78 -16.65 -1.62 -18.45
N VAL A 79 -15.90 -1.11 -19.43
CA VAL A 79 -14.59 -0.48 -19.19
C VAL A 79 -14.76 0.83 -18.41
N ILE A 80 -15.79 1.62 -18.74
CA ILE A 80 -16.12 2.85 -18.01
C ILE A 80 -16.52 2.57 -16.56
N PHE A 81 -17.29 1.51 -16.31
CA PHE A 81 -17.62 1.09 -14.95
C PHE A 81 -16.35 0.73 -14.16
N SER A 82 -15.45 -0.02 -14.78
CA SER A 82 -14.16 -0.37 -14.18
C SER A 82 -13.30 0.87 -13.91
N PHE A 83 -13.30 1.86 -14.81
CA PHE A 83 -12.68 3.17 -14.57
C PHE A 83 -13.27 3.88 -13.35
N GLY A 84 -14.60 3.82 -13.17
CA GLY A 84 -15.27 4.30 -11.96
C GLY A 84 -14.74 3.63 -10.68
N THR A 85 -14.45 2.33 -10.72
CA THR A 85 -13.82 1.65 -9.57
C THR A 85 -12.40 2.16 -9.30
N VAL A 86 -11.63 2.48 -10.33
CA VAL A 86 -10.29 3.07 -10.17
C VAL A 86 -10.38 4.47 -9.57
N LEU A 87 -11.38 5.28 -9.95
CA LEU A 87 -11.59 6.58 -9.32
C LEU A 87 -11.91 6.46 -7.82
N LEU A 88 -12.69 5.45 -7.42
CA LEU A 88 -12.93 5.17 -5.99
C LEU A 88 -11.64 4.83 -5.26
N ASP A 89 -10.78 4.01 -5.86
CA ASP A 89 -9.47 3.67 -5.27
C ASP A 89 -8.61 4.93 -5.09
N LEU A 90 -8.59 5.81 -6.09
CA LEU A 90 -7.83 7.06 -6.05
C LEU A 90 -8.40 8.04 -5.01
N LEU A 91 -9.71 8.13 -4.87
CA LEU A 91 -10.35 8.99 -3.87
C LEU A 91 -10.09 8.49 -2.45
N SER A 92 -10.29 7.20 -2.22
CA SER A 92 -10.32 6.61 -0.86
C SER A 92 -9.01 6.01 -0.38
N GLY A 93 -8.06 5.77 -1.28
CA GLY A 93 -6.84 5.01 -0.98
C GLY A 93 -7.11 3.53 -0.68
N LYS A 94 -8.34 3.06 -0.90
CA LYS A 94 -8.81 1.71 -0.58
C LYS A 94 -9.56 1.12 -1.75
N ARG A 95 -9.56 -0.20 -1.89
CA ARG A 95 -10.39 -0.84 -2.90
C ARG A 95 -11.78 -1.13 -2.30
N ILE A 96 -12.73 -0.26 -2.62
CA ILE A 96 -14.10 -0.29 -2.11
C ILE A 96 -15.04 -0.84 -3.19
N PRO A 97 -15.84 -1.89 -2.91
CA PRO A 97 -16.85 -2.35 -3.86
C PRO A 97 -17.84 -1.23 -4.19
N PRO A 98 -18.18 -1.00 -5.47
CA PRO A 98 -19.07 0.08 -5.88
C PRO A 98 -20.41 0.11 -5.12
N SER A 99 -20.98 -1.06 -4.82
CA SER A 99 -22.24 -1.17 -4.07
C SER A 99 -22.20 -0.48 -2.71
N HIS A 100 -21.04 -0.42 -2.06
CA HIS A 100 -20.87 0.21 -0.76
C HIS A 100 -20.46 1.68 -0.84
N ALA A 101 -19.80 2.09 -1.93
CA ALA A 101 -19.40 3.48 -2.15
C ALA A 101 -20.57 4.37 -2.59
N LEU A 102 -21.55 3.82 -3.32
CA LEU A 102 -22.67 4.59 -3.88
C LEU A 102 -23.49 5.32 -2.80
N ASP A 103 -23.69 4.71 -1.63
CA ASP A 103 -24.40 5.37 -0.52
C ASP A 103 -23.59 6.51 0.09
N MET A 104 -22.26 6.36 0.20
CA MET A 104 -21.35 7.40 0.66
C MET A 104 -21.31 8.59 -0.30
N MET A 105 -21.36 8.31 -1.61
CA MET A 105 -21.39 9.33 -2.67
C MET A 105 -22.73 10.08 -2.71
N ARG A 106 -23.86 9.39 -2.51
CA ARG A 106 -25.20 9.99 -2.49
C ARG A 106 -25.47 10.86 -1.26
N GLY A 107 -24.86 10.52 -0.12
CA GLY A 107 -25.02 11.25 1.14
C GLY A 107 -24.25 12.57 1.21
N ASN A 108 -23.55 12.97 0.14
CA ASN A 108 -22.68 14.14 0.08
C ASN A 108 -21.57 14.16 1.15
N ASN A 109 -21.25 13.00 1.71
CA ASN A 109 -20.27 12.87 2.79
C ASN A 109 -18.89 12.53 2.23
N ILE A 110 -18.42 13.41 1.32
CA ILE A 110 -17.16 13.25 0.58
C ILE A 110 -16.02 12.99 1.57
N GLN A 111 -16.01 13.66 2.72
CA GLN A 111 -15.00 13.47 3.78
C GLN A 111 -14.84 12.02 4.27
N MET A 112 -15.93 11.23 4.31
CA MET A 112 -15.84 9.82 4.71
C MET A 112 -15.28 8.93 3.61
N LEU A 113 -15.44 9.33 2.34
CA LEU A 113 -14.91 8.60 1.19
C LEU A 113 -13.44 8.92 0.93
N MET A 114 -13.00 10.15 1.25
CA MET A 114 -11.62 10.58 1.00
C MET A 114 -10.62 9.83 1.85
N ASP A 115 -9.46 9.55 1.27
CA ASP A 115 -8.35 8.91 1.94
C ASP A 115 -7.89 9.72 3.16
N SER A 116 -7.93 9.10 4.33
CA SER A 116 -7.48 9.69 5.59
C SER A 116 -6.01 10.12 5.57
N HIS A 117 -5.17 9.48 4.75
CA HIS A 117 -3.75 9.84 4.59
C HIS A 117 -3.54 11.16 3.83
N LEU A 118 -4.56 11.71 3.17
CA LEU A 118 -4.47 13.05 2.61
C LEU A 118 -4.53 14.12 3.70
N GLU A 119 -5.01 13.81 4.92
CA GLU A 119 -5.09 14.73 6.05
C GLU A 119 -5.82 16.06 5.72
N GLY A 120 -6.79 16.00 4.80
CA GLY A 120 -7.51 17.19 4.32
C GLY A 120 -6.76 18.03 3.28
N ASN A 121 -5.56 17.62 2.86
CA ASN A 121 -4.76 18.31 1.85
C ASN A 121 -5.23 18.00 0.42
N TYR A 122 -6.46 18.36 0.10
CA TYR A 122 -7.06 18.26 -1.24
C TYR A 122 -8.05 19.40 -1.46
N SER A 123 -8.25 19.83 -2.71
CA SER A 123 -9.31 20.78 -3.03
C SER A 123 -10.68 20.10 -2.95
N THR A 124 -11.64 20.76 -2.29
CA THR A 124 -13.01 20.25 -2.19
C THR A 124 -13.68 20.21 -3.57
N GLU A 125 -13.35 21.17 -4.43
CA GLU A 125 -13.83 21.27 -5.81
C GLU A 125 -13.29 20.11 -6.66
N GLU A 126 -11.99 19.83 -6.60
CA GLU A 126 -11.37 18.67 -7.29
C GLU A 126 -11.97 17.34 -6.81
N ALA A 127 -12.13 17.19 -5.49
CA ALA A 127 -12.71 15.99 -4.89
C ALA A 127 -14.17 15.78 -5.31
N THR A 128 -14.98 16.85 -5.27
CA THR A 128 -16.39 16.80 -5.70
C THR A 128 -16.49 16.41 -7.17
N ALA A 129 -15.68 17.02 -8.04
CA ALA A 129 -15.67 16.70 -9.47
C ALA A 129 -15.32 15.23 -9.73
N LEU A 130 -14.33 14.67 -9.00
CA LEU A 130 -13.98 13.26 -9.11
C LEU A 130 -15.07 12.32 -8.56
N VAL A 131 -15.71 12.68 -7.44
CA VAL A 131 -16.83 11.91 -6.89
C VAL A 131 -18.00 11.87 -7.86
N ASP A 132 -18.34 13.01 -8.46
CA ASP A 132 -19.42 13.10 -9.46
C ASP A 132 -19.08 12.29 -10.73
N LEU A 133 -17.83 12.32 -11.16
CA LEU A 133 -17.36 11.52 -12.30
C LEU A 133 -17.43 10.02 -11.98
N ALA A 134 -16.96 9.61 -10.80
CA ALA A 134 -17.01 8.23 -10.36
C ALA A 134 -18.47 7.74 -10.23
N SER A 135 -19.37 8.57 -9.71
CA SER A 135 -20.82 8.30 -9.65
C SER A 135 -21.44 8.09 -11.04
N GLN A 136 -21.06 8.92 -12.04
CA GLN A 136 -21.48 8.73 -13.42
C GLN A 136 -20.93 7.44 -14.05
N CYS A 137 -19.68 7.09 -13.78
CA CYS A 137 -19.08 5.85 -14.27
C CYS A 137 -19.71 4.59 -13.67
N LEU A 138 -20.16 4.66 -12.41
CA LEU A 138 -20.71 3.54 -11.64
C LEU A 138 -22.23 3.40 -11.77
N GLN A 139 -22.87 4.08 -12.72
CA GLN A 139 -24.30 3.89 -12.98
C GLN A 139 -24.61 2.44 -13.30
N TYR A 140 -25.71 1.94 -12.72
CA TYR A 140 -26.14 0.56 -12.90
C TYR A 140 -26.45 0.26 -14.38
N GLU A 141 -27.24 1.13 -15.00
CA GLU A 141 -27.57 1.06 -16.42
C GLU A 141 -26.37 1.49 -17.28
N ALA A 142 -25.88 0.59 -18.13
CA ALA A 142 -24.64 0.80 -18.89
C ALA A 142 -24.70 2.04 -19.80
N ARG A 143 -25.88 2.32 -20.37
CA ARG A 143 -26.12 3.46 -21.27
C ARG A 143 -26.04 4.84 -20.60
N ASP A 144 -26.15 4.89 -19.27
CA ASP A 144 -26.12 6.16 -18.52
C ASP A 144 -24.68 6.56 -18.15
N ARG A 145 -23.70 5.68 -18.44
CA ARG A 145 -22.28 5.92 -18.20
C ARG A 145 -21.69 6.82 -19.29
N PRO A 146 -20.70 7.67 -18.97
CA PRO A 146 -20.07 8.55 -19.93
C PRO A 146 -19.17 7.80 -20.93
N HIS A 147 -18.87 8.42 -22.07
CA HIS A 147 -17.83 7.92 -22.98
C HIS A 147 -16.42 8.38 -22.56
N THR A 148 -15.39 7.66 -23.02
CA THR A 148 -13.97 7.95 -22.73
C THR A 148 -13.59 9.41 -22.99
N LYS A 149 -14.06 9.99 -24.09
CA LYS A 149 -13.83 11.39 -24.44
C LYS A 149 -14.31 12.36 -23.35
N LYS A 150 -15.48 12.08 -22.77
CA LYS A 150 -16.03 12.90 -21.67
C LYS A 150 -15.20 12.77 -20.40
N LEU A 151 -14.60 11.60 -20.13
CA LEU A 151 -13.67 11.42 -19.00
C LEU A 151 -12.47 12.36 -19.15
N VAL A 152 -11.84 12.37 -20.33
CA VAL A 152 -10.68 13.24 -20.62
C VAL A 152 -11.06 14.71 -20.46
N THR A 153 -12.17 15.16 -21.05
CA THR A 153 -12.63 16.56 -20.95
C THR A 153 -12.90 17.01 -19.51
N ILE A 154 -13.35 16.10 -18.63
CA ILE A 154 -13.60 16.42 -17.22
C ILE A 154 -12.28 16.46 -16.42
N LEU A 155 -11.34 15.54 -16.71
CA LEU A 155 -10.11 15.38 -15.93
C LEU A 155 -8.98 16.31 -16.33
N GLU A 156 -8.94 16.76 -17.58
CA GLU A 156 -7.95 17.69 -18.12
C GLU A 156 -7.85 18.99 -17.31
N PRO A 157 -8.94 19.74 -17.05
CA PRO A 157 -8.87 20.99 -16.27
C PRO A 157 -8.51 20.77 -14.79
N LEU A 158 -8.63 19.55 -14.27
CA LEU A 158 -8.26 19.21 -12.89
C LEU A 158 -6.75 18.98 -12.72
N GLN A 159 -5.96 19.02 -13.80
CA GLN A 159 -4.50 18.91 -13.71
C GLN A 159 -3.88 20.22 -13.19
N THR A 160 -3.77 20.38 -11.87
CA THR A 160 -3.31 21.63 -11.23
C THR A 160 -1.79 21.82 -11.13
N LYS A 161 -0.99 20.82 -11.54
CA LYS A 161 0.49 20.84 -11.45
C LYS A 161 1.20 20.27 -12.68
N LEU A 162 0.74 20.61 -13.88
CA LEU A 162 1.31 20.07 -15.14
C LEU A 162 2.83 20.32 -15.27
N GLU A 163 3.32 21.45 -14.78
CA GLU A 163 4.73 21.84 -14.83
C GLU A 163 5.63 21.04 -13.86
N VAL A 164 5.06 20.36 -12.86
CA VAL A 164 5.84 19.56 -11.91
C VAL A 164 6.00 18.14 -12.45
N PRO A 165 7.22 17.68 -12.75
CA PRO A 165 7.47 16.33 -13.23
C PRO A 165 6.95 15.25 -12.26
N SER A 166 6.53 14.10 -12.78
CA SER A 166 5.91 13.07 -11.94
C SER A 166 6.86 12.50 -10.88
N TYR A 167 8.15 12.34 -11.20
CA TYR A 167 9.17 11.91 -10.24
C TYR A 167 9.27 12.87 -9.04
N GLU A 168 9.14 14.19 -9.24
CA GLU A 168 9.14 15.17 -8.15
C GLU A 168 7.88 15.05 -7.30
N MET A 169 6.71 14.85 -7.94
CA MET A 169 5.45 14.63 -7.21
C MET A 169 5.47 13.36 -6.36
N LEU A 170 6.24 12.35 -6.77
CA LEU A 170 6.40 11.07 -6.09
C LEU A 170 7.57 11.05 -5.10
N GLY A 171 8.40 12.10 -5.06
CA GLY A 171 9.62 12.12 -4.25
C GLY A 171 10.69 11.13 -4.71
N ILE A 172 10.67 10.76 -5.99
CA ILE A 172 11.69 9.90 -6.59
C ILE A 172 12.93 10.75 -6.86
N PRO A 173 14.10 10.42 -6.29
CA PRO A 173 15.34 11.12 -6.62
C PRO A 173 15.68 10.87 -8.08
N LYS A 174 15.91 11.94 -8.84
CA LYS A 174 16.36 11.83 -10.22
C LYS A 174 17.77 11.22 -10.19
N HIS A 175 17.99 10.11 -10.91
CA HIS A 175 19.35 9.70 -11.26
C HIS A 175 19.91 10.78 -12.18
N GLU A 176 20.54 11.81 -11.59
CA GLU A 176 21.39 12.70 -12.36
C GLU A 176 22.57 11.90 -12.88
N GLU A 177 22.84 12.08 -14.17
CA GLU A 177 23.95 11.52 -14.92
C GLU A 177 25.27 11.60 -14.13
N GLU A 178 26.10 10.57 -14.28
CA GLU A 178 27.47 10.47 -13.79
C GLU A 178 28.26 11.77 -14.03
N VAL A 179 28.29 12.66 -13.04
CA VAL A 179 29.37 13.64 -12.91
C VAL A 179 30.50 12.94 -12.16
N ALA A 180 31.69 12.98 -12.78
CA ALA A 180 32.94 12.34 -12.36
C ALA A 180 33.17 12.34 -10.83
N PRO A 181 33.79 11.27 -10.29
CA PRO A 181 33.92 11.11 -8.84
C PRO A 181 34.73 12.26 -8.22
N PRO A 182 34.23 12.89 -7.13
CA PRO A 182 35.08 13.74 -6.30
C PRO A 182 36.17 12.89 -5.61
N PRO A 183 37.31 13.49 -5.23
CA PRO A 183 38.42 12.74 -4.63
C PRO A 183 37.96 12.04 -3.36
N ALA A 184 38.48 10.82 -3.18
CA ALA A 184 38.08 9.83 -2.19
C ALA A 184 37.67 10.41 -0.83
N PRO A 185 36.47 10.06 -0.32
CA PRO A 185 36.19 10.17 1.10
C PRO A 185 37.08 9.18 1.85
N GLN A 186 37.71 9.66 2.91
CA GLN A 186 38.40 8.85 3.91
C GLN A 186 37.47 7.76 4.47
N PRO A 187 38.01 6.61 4.94
CA PRO A 187 37.19 5.49 5.38
C PRO A 187 36.22 5.93 6.48
N PRO A 188 34.89 5.79 6.30
CA PRO A 188 33.96 6.00 7.38
C PRO A 188 34.06 4.80 8.32
N GLN A 189 34.45 5.04 9.56
CA GLN A 189 33.86 4.27 10.65
C GLN A 189 32.38 4.66 10.63
N HIS A 190 31.54 3.86 9.96
CA HIS A 190 30.11 4.15 9.88
C HIS A 190 29.52 4.12 11.30
N PRO A 191 28.94 5.23 11.81
CA PRO A 191 28.11 5.15 13.00
C PRO A 191 26.95 4.20 12.68
N LEU A 192 26.70 3.24 13.56
CA LEU A 192 25.60 2.27 13.47
C LEU A 192 24.28 3.00 13.18
N SER A 193 23.35 2.35 12.46
CA SER A 193 22.01 2.91 12.30
C SER A 193 21.35 3.12 13.67
N PRO A 194 20.37 4.03 13.82
CA PRO A 194 19.71 4.24 15.10
C PRO A 194 19.12 2.95 15.69
N MET A 195 18.60 2.06 14.83
CA MET A 195 18.10 0.75 15.24
C MET A 195 19.24 -0.19 15.66
N ALA A 196 20.32 -0.25 14.88
CA ALA A 196 21.49 -1.06 15.21
C ALA A 196 22.13 -0.63 16.53
N GLU A 197 22.28 0.67 16.76
CA GLU A 197 22.79 1.20 18.01
C GLU A 197 21.88 0.85 19.19
N ALA A 198 20.56 1.11 19.06
CA ALA A 198 19.59 0.79 20.10
C ALA A 198 19.60 -0.72 20.45
N CYS A 199 19.66 -1.60 19.45
CA CYS A 199 19.70 -3.04 19.65
C CYS A 199 21.02 -3.50 20.28
N SER A 200 22.16 -2.94 19.86
CA SER A 200 23.48 -3.25 20.44
C SER A 200 23.57 -2.89 21.92
N ARG A 201 22.88 -1.81 22.33
CA ARG A 201 22.80 -1.36 23.72
C ARG A 201 21.65 -2.01 24.50
N MET A 202 20.82 -2.80 23.82
CA MET A 202 19.56 -3.35 24.35
C MET A 202 18.64 -2.26 24.92
N ASP A 203 18.65 -1.07 24.33
CA ASP A 203 17.78 0.03 24.73
C ASP A 203 16.38 -0.20 24.17
N LEU A 204 15.58 -0.96 24.92
CA LEU A 204 14.21 -1.30 24.54
C LEU A 204 13.33 -0.06 24.35
N THR A 205 13.62 1.06 25.04
CA THR A 205 12.84 2.29 24.90
C THR A 205 13.15 2.99 23.58
N ALA A 206 14.43 3.05 23.19
CA ALA A 206 14.82 3.57 21.89
C ALA A 206 14.27 2.69 20.75
N ILE A 207 14.34 1.36 20.88
CA ILE A 207 13.73 0.43 19.91
C ILE A 207 12.22 0.69 19.79
N GLN A 208 11.52 0.88 20.92
CA GLN A 208 10.08 1.18 20.92
C GLN A 208 9.78 2.47 20.16
N GLN A 209 10.52 3.55 20.43
CA GLN A 209 10.34 4.83 19.73
C GLN A 209 10.58 4.70 18.23
N ILE A 210 11.60 3.94 17.82
CA ILE A 210 11.89 3.69 16.42
C ILE A 210 10.73 2.94 15.78
N LEU A 211 10.25 1.83 16.37
CA LEU A 211 9.12 1.04 15.86
C LEU A 211 7.79 1.82 15.80
N VAL A 212 7.59 2.79 16.69
CA VAL A 212 6.46 3.73 16.61
C VAL A 212 6.65 4.67 15.41
N SER A 213 7.85 5.24 15.23
CA SER A 213 8.13 6.22 14.18
C SER A 213 8.15 5.63 12.75
N THR A 214 8.58 4.37 12.59
CA THR A 214 8.61 3.67 11.30
C THR A 214 7.21 3.26 10.84
N HIS A 215 6.24 3.21 11.75
CA HIS A 215 4.87 2.77 11.50
C HIS A 215 4.86 1.37 10.86
N TYR A 216 4.22 1.22 9.71
CA TYR A 216 4.15 0.00 8.91
C TYR A 216 4.86 0.16 7.56
N ARG A 217 5.78 1.14 7.44
CA ARG A 217 6.47 1.44 6.16
C ARG A 217 7.21 0.24 5.58
N ASP A 218 7.65 -0.68 6.42
CA ASP A 218 8.39 -1.87 6.01
C ASP A 218 7.50 -3.09 5.73
N ASP A 219 6.17 -3.00 5.91
CA ASP A 219 5.22 -4.02 5.47
C ASP A 219 5.05 -3.92 3.94
N ALA A 220 6.14 -4.08 3.18
CA ALA A 220 6.12 -4.09 1.72
C ALA A 220 5.39 -5.36 1.24
N GLY A 221 4.20 -5.18 0.68
CA GLY A 221 3.41 -6.28 0.10
C GLY A 221 2.13 -6.67 0.86
N SER A 222 1.76 -5.99 1.95
CA SER A 222 0.47 -6.21 2.64
C SER A 222 -0.72 -5.51 1.96
N ASN A 223 -0.53 -4.84 0.81
CA ASN A 223 -1.61 -4.17 0.07
C ASN A 223 -2.41 -5.19 -0.77
N GLU A 224 -3.17 -6.04 -0.09
CA GLU A 224 -4.28 -6.77 -0.69
C GLU A 224 -5.52 -6.78 0.23
N LEU A 225 -5.83 -5.64 0.86
CA LEU A 225 -7.13 -5.43 1.49
C LEU A 225 -8.13 -4.89 0.47
N SER A 226 -8.40 -5.68 -0.57
CA SER A 226 -9.33 -5.28 -1.64
C SER A 226 -10.70 -5.95 -1.59
N PHE A 227 -10.86 -6.95 -0.73
CA PHE A 227 -12.16 -7.58 -0.51
C PHE A 227 -12.44 -7.93 0.95
N GLN A 228 -11.41 -7.99 1.77
CA GLN A 228 -11.48 -8.61 3.09
C GLN A 228 -11.99 -7.70 4.20
N GLU A 229 -12.00 -6.37 4.04
CA GLU A 229 -12.50 -5.41 5.06
C GLU A 229 -14.00 -5.56 5.39
N TRP A 230 -14.76 -6.33 4.60
CA TRP A 230 -16.21 -6.42 4.73
C TRP A 230 -16.71 -7.49 5.70
N THR A 231 -15.87 -8.45 6.12
CA THR A 231 -16.28 -9.45 7.12
C THR A 231 -16.15 -8.86 8.54
N GLN A 232 -17.09 -9.21 9.43
CA GLN A 232 -17.02 -8.80 10.84
C GLN A 232 -15.68 -9.22 11.48
N GLN A 233 -15.21 -10.43 11.15
CA GLN A 233 -13.94 -10.97 11.60
C GLN A 233 -12.73 -10.11 11.20
N MET A 234 -12.71 -9.53 9.99
CA MET A 234 -11.63 -8.63 9.56
C MET A 234 -11.70 -7.28 10.28
N ARG A 235 -12.91 -6.73 10.47
CA ARG A 235 -13.08 -5.51 11.27
C ARG A 235 -12.56 -5.70 12.68
N ASP A 236 -12.95 -6.79 13.33
CA ASP A 236 -12.50 -7.13 14.68
C ASP A 236 -10.98 -7.30 14.75
N MET A 237 -10.37 -7.90 13.72
CA MET A 237 -8.91 -8.02 13.59
C MET A 237 -8.24 -6.65 13.44
N LEU A 238 -8.69 -5.80 12.52
CA LEU A 238 -8.12 -4.47 12.29
C LEU A 238 -8.30 -3.57 13.51
N GLU A 239 -9.43 -3.68 14.21
CA GLU A 239 -9.66 -3.03 15.49
C GLU A 239 -8.73 -3.54 16.59
N ALA A 240 -8.47 -4.86 16.65
CA ALA A 240 -7.50 -5.43 17.57
C ALA A 240 -6.09 -4.89 17.30
N ARG A 241 -5.65 -4.83 16.03
CA ARG A 241 -4.37 -4.20 15.66
C ARG A 241 -4.32 -2.74 16.10
N LYS A 242 -5.37 -1.96 15.83
CA LYS A 242 -5.46 -0.55 16.21
C LYS A 242 -5.36 -0.36 17.72
N ARG A 243 -6.09 -1.16 18.51
CA ARG A 243 -6.01 -1.15 19.99
C ARG A 243 -4.61 -1.54 20.47
N GLY A 244 -3.99 -2.54 19.83
CA GLY A 244 -2.62 -2.96 20.13
C GLY A 244 -1.61 -1.84 19.88
N ASP A 245 -1.73 -1.12 18.77
CA ASP A 245 -0.86 0.02 18.43
C ASP A 245 -1.00 1.19 19.41
N LEU A 246 -2.23 1.49 19.83
CA LEU A 246 -2.51 2.48 20.87
C LEU A 246 -1.83 2.08 22.18
N ALA A 247 -2.05 0.86 22.65
CA ALA A 247 -1.45 0.35 23.87
C ALA A 247 0.09 0.31 23.80
N PHE A 248 0.65 -0.11 22.65
CA PHE A 248 2.10 -0.13 22.41
C PHE A 248 2.73 1.25 22.49
N ARG A 249 2.07 2.26 21.90
CA ARG A 249 2.52 3.66 21.95
C ARG A 249 2.46 4.21 23.37
N ASP A 250 1.38 3.89 24.09
CA ASP A 250 1.14 4.34 25.45
C ASP A 250 1.93 3.51 26.49
N LYS A 251 2.77 2.57 26.04
CA LYS A 251 3.63 1.68 26.83
C LYS A 251 2.86 0.72 27.75
N ASP A 252 1.59 0.46 27.46
CA ASP A 252 0.82 -0.62 28.05
C ASP A 252 1.09 -1.94 27.29
N PHE A 253 2.25 -2.52 27.57
CA PHE A 253 2.75 -3.68 26.84
C PHE A 253 1.92 -4.95 27.03
N LYS A 254 1.24 -5.10 28.17
CA LYS A 254 0.38 -6.27 28.42
C LYS A 254 -0.87 -6.23 27.54
N THR A 255 -1.57 -5.10 27.53
CA THR A 255 -2.72 -4.88 26.65
C THR A 255 -2.32 -4.97 25.18
N ALA A 256 -1.14 -4.45 24.82
CA ALA A 256 -0.61 -4.58 23.47
C ALA A 256 -0.38 -6.04 23.06
N ILE A 257 0.18 -6.88 23.94
CA ILE A 257 0.35 -8.33 23.68
C ILE A 257 -1.00 -9.00 23.42
N GLU A 258 -2.00 -8.75 24.27
CA GLU A 258 -3.33 -9.33 24.11
C GLU A 258 -3.97 -8.95 22.77
N CYS A 259 -3.92 -7.67 22.43
CA CYS A 259 -4.47 -7.14 21.19
C CYS A 259 -3.76 -7.69 19.94
N TYR A 260 -2.42 -7.73 19.95
CA TYR A 260 -1.65 -8.31 18.86
C TYR A 260 -1.82 -9.82 18.76
N THR A 261 -2.05 -10.51 19.88
CA THR A 261 -2.37 -11.94 19.88
C THR A 261 -3.72 -12.22 19.25
N GLN A 262 -4.74 -11.44 19.60
CA GLN A 262 -6.02 -11.49 18.93
C GLN A 262 -5.88 -11.25 17.42
N PHE A 263 -5.03 -10.30 16.99
CA PHE A 263 -4.76 -10.07 15.57
C PHE A 263 -4.12 -11.28 14.89
N VAL A 264 -3.08 -11.85 15.50
CA VAL A 264 -2.31 -12.98 14.94
C VAL A 264 -3.13 -14.26 14.90
N ASP A 265 -3.88 -14.58 15.95
CA ASP A 265 -4.64 -15.84 16.07
C ASP A 265 -5.77 -15.94 15.04
N VAL A 266 -6.33 -14.80 14.61
CA VAL A 266 -7.33 -14.77 13.54
C VAL A 266 -6.72 -15.20 12.19
N GLY A 267 -5.41 -14.98 11.99
CA GLY A 267 -4.62 -15.60 10.92
C GLY A 267 -4.96 -15.20 9.48
N THR A 268 -5.91 -14.29 9.25
CA THR A 268 -6.34 -13.88 7.90
C THR A 268 -5.39 -12.86 7.26
N MET A 269 -4.69 -12.05 8.06
CA MET A 269 -3.69 -11.09 7.61
C MET A 269 -2.42 -11.26 8.42
N VAL A 270 -1.28 -11.18 7.76
CA VAL A 270 0.03 -11.39 8.37
C VAL A 270 0.84 -10.10 8.25
N SER A 271 1.34 -9.58 9.37
CA SER A 271 2.12 -8.34 9.41
C SER A 271 3.43 -8.58 10.15
N PRO A 272 4.59 -8.43 9.49
CA PRO A 272 5.88 -8.59 10.15
C PRO A 272 6.09 -7.53 11.24
N THR A 273 5.57 -6.31 11.05
CA THR A 273 5.59 -5.26 12.07
C THR A 273 4.79 -5.62 13.32
N VAL A 274 3.61 -6.25 13.21
CA VAL A 274 2.84 -6.70 14.39
C VAL A 274 3.65 -7.69 15.21
N TYR A 275 4.31 -8.65 14.55
CA TYR A 275 5.21 -9.58 15.22
C TYR A 275 6.40 -8.87 15.89
N ALA A 276 7.06 -7.94 15.21
CA ALA A 276 8.17 -7.18 15.81
C ALA A 276 7.73 -6.34 17.03
N ARG A 277 6.57 -5.70 16.98
CA ARG A 277 6.02 -4.93 18.11
C ARG A 277 5.63 -5.83 19.27
N ARG A 278 4.94 -6.94 19.01
CA ARG A 278 4.58 -7.93 20.05
C ARG A 278 5.83 -8.58 20.66
N SER A 279 6.85 -8.86 19.85
CA SER A 279 8.18 -9.28 20.32
C SER A 279 8.78 -8.28 21.30
N LEU A 280 8.78 -6.99 20.97
CA LEU A 280 9.26 -5.96 21.89
C LEU A 280 8.43 -5.87 23.17
N CYS A 281 7.10 -6.00 23.09
CA CYS A 281 6.26 -6.06 24.29
C CYS A 281 6.64 -7.22 25.20
N HIS A 282 6.90 -8.39 24.63
CA HIS A 282 7.38 -9.56 25.37
C HIS A 282 8.73 -9.27 26.05
N LEU A 283 9.68 -8.63 25.35
CA LEU A 283 10.95 -8.20 25.96
C LEU A 283 10.74 -7.20 27.12
N MET A 284 9.82 -6.25 26.97
CA MET A 284 9.44 -5.30 28.02
C MET A 284 8.74 -5.97 29.21
N CYS A 285 8.12 -7.12 28.98
CA CYS A 285 7.47 -7.94 30.01
C CYS A 285 8.35 -9.10 30.53
N ASP A 286 9.65 -9.10 30.20
CA ASP A 286 10.62 -10.13 30.61
C ASP A 286 10.28 -11.55 30.14
N GLN A 287 9.79 -11.65 28.90
CA GLN A 287 9.42 -12.91 28.23
C GLN A 287 10.27 -13.15 26.97
N PRO A 288 11.59 -13.37 27.09
CA PRO A 288 12.48 -13.40 25.93
C PRO A 288 12.26 -14.57 24.97
N ASP A 289 11.82 -15.74 25.46
CA ASP A 289 11.46 -16.87 24.58
C ASP A 289 10.29 -16.55 23.65
N ALA A 290 9.27 -15.88 24.17
CA ALA A 290 8.11 -15.45 23.38
C ALA A 290 8.52 -14.37 22.37
N ALA A 291 9.37 -13.45 22.81
CA ALA A 291 9.92 -12.42 21.93
C ALA A 291 10.72 -13.00 20.76
N LEU A 292 11.56 -14.01 21.02
CA LEU A 292 12.36 -14.66 19.99
C LEU A 292 11.46 -15.35 18.95
N ARG A 293 10.43 -16.09 19.40
CA ARG A 293 9.47 -16.73 18.49
C ARG A 293 8.79 -15.72 17.56
N ASP A 294 8.36 -14.59 18.09
CA ASP A 294 7.74 -13.53 17.28
C ASP A 294 8.75 -12.91 16.30
N ALA A 295 9.98 -12.67 16.73
CA ALA A 295 11.01 -12.10 15.86
C ALA A 295 11.39 -13.07 14.70
N MET A 296 11.43 -14.37 14.96
CA MET A 296 11.57 -15.40 13.93
C MET A 296 10.36 -15.44 12.99
N GLN A 297 9.15 -15.31 13.52
CA GLN A 297 7.94 -15.26 12.69
C GLN A 297 7.94 -14.02 11.79
N ALA A 298 8.40 -12.86 12.28
CA ALA A 298 8.58 -11.67 11.46
C ALA A 298 9.55 -11.90 10.29
N GLN A 299 10.66 -12.61 10.52
CA GLN A 299 11.61 -13.02 9.48
C GLN A 299 10.96 -13.98 8.47
N CYS A 300 10.18 -14.96 8.92
CA CYS A 300 9.46 -15.86 8.00
C CYS A 300 8.53 -15.10 7.05
N VAL A 301 7.93 -14.00 7.53
CA VAL A 301 7.02 -13.17 6.74
C VAL A 301 7.78 -12.23 5.80
N CYS A 302 8.90 -11.66 6.25
CA CYS A 302 9.75 -10.81 5.43
C CYS A 302 11.24 -11.18 5.61
N PRO A 303 11.78 -12.11 4.79
CA PRO A 303 13.13 -12.66 4.98
C PRO A 303 14.26 -11.65 4.86
N ASP A 304 14.07 -10.59 4.07
CA ASP A 304 15.06 -9.54 3.84
C ASP A 304 14.83 -8.30 4.76
N TRP A 305 14.00 -8.41 5.80
CA TRP A 305 13.69 -7.29 6.69
C TRP A 305 14.67 -7.20 7.87
N PRO A 306 15.55 -6.18 7.92
CA PRO A 306 16.61 -6.10 8.95
C PRO A 306 16.07 -6.06 10.39
N THR A 307 14.92 -5.43 10.60
CA THR A 307 14.31 -5.30 11.93
C THR A 307 13.96 -6.65 12.55
N ALA A 308 13.60 -7.66 11.75
CA ALA A 308 13.34 -9.00 12.29
C ALA A 308 14.61 -9.59 12.93
N PHE A 309 15.76 -9.45 12.29
CA PHE A 309 17.05 -9.91 12.80
C PHE A 309 17.51 -9.10 14.01
N TYR A 310 17.32 -7.77 14.00
CA TYR A 310 17.58 -6.94 15.19
C TYR A 310 16.76 -7.38 16.40
N MET A 311 15.47 -7.68 16.22
CA MET A 311 14.62 -8.19 17.31
C MET A 311 15.08 -9.57 17.81
N GLN A 312 15.50 -10.47 16.92
CA GLN A 312 16.09 -11.76 17.31
C GLN A 312 17.37 -11.57 18.13
N ALA A 313 18.24 -10.65 17.73
CA ALA A 313 19.47 -10.37 18.46
C ALA A 313 19.19 -9.93 19.91
N VAL A 314 18.25 -9.00 20.11
CA VAL A 314 17.91 -8.53 21.45
C VAL A 314 17.31 -9.64 22.31
N ALA A 315 16.45 -10.48 21.73
CA ALA A 315 15.86 -11.62 22.44
C ALA A 315 16.92 -12.69 22.80
N LEU A 316 17.82 -13.03 21.88
CA LEU A 316 18.93 -13.95 22.10
C LEU A 316 19.90 -13.43 23.17
N SER A 317 20.22 -12.13 23.16
CA SER A 317 21.03 -11.51 24.22
C SER A 317 20.38 -11.61 25.59
N LYS A 318 19.04 -11.50 25.69
CA LYS A 318 18.28 -11.72 26.94
C LYS A 318 18.24 -13.18 27.38
N LEU A 319 18.44 -14.13 26.46
CA LEU A 319 18.55 -15.57 26.73
C LEU A 319 19.99 -16.03 27.00
N ASP A 320 20.94 -15.10 27.16
CA ASP A 320 22.37 -15.36 27.32
C ASP A 320 23.04 -16.09 26.13
N MET A 321 22.41 -16.04 24.95
CA MET A 321 22.92 -16.63 23.70
C MET A 321 23.75 -15.60 22.91
N GLN A 322 24.88 -15.17 23.49
CA GLN A 322 25.65 -14.01 23.00
C GLN A 322 26.29 -14.20 21.62
N SER A 323 26.69 -15.43 21.25
CA SER A 323 27.21 -15.73 19.90
C SER A 323 26.14 -15.45 18.86
N ASP A 324 24.96 -16.03 19.07
CA ASP A 324 23.87 -16.03 18.10
C ASP A 324 23.27 -14.63 17.99
N ALA A 325 23.22 -13.90 19.11
CA ALA A 325 22.82 -12.50 19.12
C ALA A 325 23.75 -11.63 18.27
N LYS A 326 25.07 -11.84 18.36
CA LYS A 326 26.05 -11.10 17.56
C LYS A 326 25.94 -11.44 16.08
N ASP A 327 25.71 -12.70 15.75
CA ASP A 327 25.48 -13.14 14.37
C ASP A 327 24.24 -12.46 13.79
N MET A 328 23.13 -12.41 14.54
CA MET A 328 21.91 -11.71 14.12
C MET A 328 22.11 -10.19 13.95
N LEU A 329 22.88 -9.53 14.82
CA LEU A 329 23.22 -8.09 14.64
C LEU A 329 24.05 -7.85 13.36
N SER A 330 24.97 -8.77 13.06
CA SER A 330 25.81 -8.71 11.86
C SER A 330 24.95 -8.86 10.59
N GLU A 331 24.09 -9.88 10.55
CA GLU A 331 23.18 -10.11 9.43
C GLU A 331 22.22 -8.93 9.22
N ALA A 332 21.63 -8.40 10.30
CA ALA A 332 20.76 -7.23 10.23
C ALA A 332 21.46 -6.02 9.60
N SER A 333 22.70 -5.75 10.02
CA SER A 333 23.48 -4.61 9.53
C SER A 333 23.85 -4.78 8.05
N GLN A 334 24.19 -6.00 7.62
CA GLN A 334 24.45 -6.31 6.20
C GLN A 334 23.19 -6.11 5.34
N LEU A 335 22.01 -6.51 5.84
CA LEU A 335 20.75 -6.31 5.14
C LEU A 335 20.38 -4.82 5.04
N GLU A 336 20.62 -4.03 6.09
CA GLU A 336 20.44 -2.56 6.03
C GLU A 336 21.37 -1.91 5.00
N GLU A 337 22.65 -2.28 4.99
CA GLU A 337 23.62 -1.77 3.99
C GLU A 337 23.20 -2.13 2.57
N LYS A 338 22.74 -3.37 2.34
CA LYS A 338 22.25 -3.83 1.04
C LYS A 338 21.01 -3.04 0.62
N LYS A 339 20.05 -2.82 1.53
CA LYS A 339 18.86 -2.00 1.28
C LYS A 339 19.25 -0.55 0.93
N GLN A 340 20.24 0.01 1.61
CA GLN A 340 20.70 1.38 1.38
C GLN A 340 21.49 1.53 0.07
N LYS A 341 22.29 0.53 -0.32
CA LYS A 341 22.97 0.47 -1.62
C LYS A 341 22.00 0.31 -2.79
N ASN A 342 20.94 -0.49 -2.61
CA ASN A 342 19.89 -0.65 -3.63
C ASN A 342 18.96 0.57 -3.75
N SER A 343 19.03 1.50 -2.79
CA SER A 343 18.24 2.74 -2.77
C SER A 343 19.05 3.98 -3.21
N ARG A 344 20.34 3.80 -3.56
CA ARG A 344 21.26 4.85 -4.06
C ARG A 344 21.51 4.64 -5.55
#